data_AF-A0A7S3WXF5-F1
#
_entry.id   AF-A0A7S3WXF5-F1
#
_cell.length_a   1.000
_cell.length_b   1.000
_cell.length_c   1.000
_cell.angle_alpha   90.00
_cell.angle_beta   90.00
_cell.angle_gamma   90.00
#
_symmetry.space_group_name_H-M   'P 1'
#
loop_
_entity.id
_entity.type
_entity.pdbx_description
1 polymer ?
#
loop_
_entity_poly.entity_id
_entity_poly.type
_entity_poly.pdbx_seq_one_letter_code
_entity_poly.pdbx_strand_id
1 'polypeptide(L)'
;MWLLLLRDRHNGNLMIDSLGHFFHIDFGFCLGHSTGKQIGGVIESAPWKLTAEYVALMGGVGSAGYEAYAQGCVEAMVAAHRHADVILTMVEIAGTGSRYPCFQQTPLRKVLARLRKRLYVGHTEAQVRDEFKRVIETAREHKGTYYYDYFQKLQQGYAV
;
A
#
# COMPACT_ATOMS: atom_id res chain seq x y z
N MET A 1 0.33 -0.78 -3.64
CA MET A 1 0.81 -0.34 -2.30
C MET A 1 0.57 -1.37 -1.20
N TRP A 2 -0.67 -1.84 -0.98
CA TRP A 2 -1.02 -2.78 0.10
C TRP A 2 -0.22 -4.09 0.14
N LEU A 3 -0.21 -4.85 -0.96
CA LEU A 3 0.40 -6.19 -1.02
C LEU A 3 1.91 -6.13 -0.81
N LEU A 4 2.56 -5.23 -1.54
CA LEU A 4 4.01 -5.04 -1.51
C LEU A 4 4.50 -4.21 -0.32
N LEU A 5 3.63 -3.82 0.61
CA LEU A 5 4.03 -3.06 1.80
C LEU A 5 4.84 -1.79 1.47
N LEU A 6 4.53 -1.13 0.35
CA LEU A 6 5.28 0.05 -0.09
C LEU A 6 5.26 1.12 1.00
N ARG A 7 6.45 1.65 1.30
CA ARG A 7 6.70 2.79 2.18
C ARG A 7 7.15 3.99 1.36
N ASP A 8 7.42 5.08 2.06
CA ASP A 8 7.81 6.38 1.51
C ASP A 8 6.72 6.98 0.60
N ARG A 9 5.46 6.83 1.03
CA ARG A 9 4.26 7.20 0.26
C ARG A 9 3.91 8.69 0.40
N HIS A 10 4.85 9.57 0.12
CA HIS A 10 4.62 11.02 0.11
C HIS A 10 4.22 11.54 -1.29
N ASN A 11 3.71 12.77 -1.36
CA ASN A 11 3.25 13.35 -2.64
C ASN A 11 4.31 13.31 -3.75
N GLY A 12 5.58 13.55 -3.44
CA GLY A 12 6.67 13.46 -4.43
C GLY A 12 6.88 12.08 -5.08
N ASN A 13 6.41 10.99 -4.45
CA ASN A 13 6.52 9.62 -4.97
C ASN A 13 5.22 9.12 -5.63
N LEU A 14 4.18 9.97 -5.68
CA LEU A 14 2.88 9.68 -6.25
C LEU A 14 2.64 10.57 -7.47
N MET A 15 2.66 9.97 -8.64
CA MET A 15 2.57 10.67 -9.92
C MET A 15 1.23 10.41 -10.59
N ILE A 16 0.77 11.41 -11.35
CA ILE A 16 -0.39 11.32 -12.23
C ILE A 16 0.05 11.76 -13.63
N ASP A 17 -0.29 10.98 -14.66
CA ASP A 17 -0.05 11.38 -16.05
C ASP A 17 -1.22 12.18 -16.63
N SER A 18 -1.05 12.67 -17.87
CA SER A 18 -2.08 13.47 -18.56
C SER A 18 -3.35 12.69 -18.90
N LEU A 19 -3.32 11.35 -18.82
CA LEU A 19 -4.47 10.48 -19.02
C LEU A 19 -5.19 10.14 -17.70
N GLY A 20 -4.64 10.59 -16.56
CA GLY A 20 -5.20 10.34 -15.23
C GLY A 20 -4.73 9.03 -14.60
N HIS A 21 -3.70 8.36 -15.13
CA HIS A 21 -3.13 7.18 -14.47
C HIS A 21 -2.35 7.59 -13.23
N PHE A 22 -2.66 6.95 -12.11
CA PHE A 22 -2.01 7.17 -10.82
C PHE A 22 -0.98 6.05 -10.54
N PHE A 23 0.27 6.41 -10.29
CA PHE A 23 1.33 5.42 -10.05
C PHE A 23 2.37 5.89 -9.02
N HIS A 24 3.01 4.90 -8.39
CA HIS A 24 4.10 5.11 -7.44
C HIS A 24 5.43 4.92 -8.18
N ILE A 25 6.39 5.83 -7.99
CA ILE A 25 7.67 5.79 -8.74
C ILE A 25 8.86 5.24 -7.94
N ASP A 26 8.76 5.21 -6.61
CA ASP A 26 9.85 4.72 -5.76
C ASP A 26 9.56 3.30 -5.22
N PHE A 27 10.46 2.35 -5.41
CA PHE A 27 10.31 0.99 -4.85
C PHE A 27 11.43 0.63 -3.87
N GLY A 28 12.27 1.61 -3.52
CA GLY A 28 13.38 1.46 -2.59
C GLY A 28 12.95 0.88 -1.25
N PHE A 29 11.72 1.14 -0.81
CA PHE A 29 11.13 0.67 0.44
C PHE A 29 9.92 -0.24 0.25
N CYS A 30 10.12 -1.44 -0.30
CA CYS A 30 9.08 -2.45 -0.44
C CYS A 30 9.23 -3.61 0.56
N LEU A 31 8.20 -4.45 0.65
CA LEU A 31 8.10 -5.67 1.46
C LEU A 31 8.38 -5.46 2.97
N GLY A 32 8.16 -4.24 3.45
CA GLY A 32 8.35 -3.84 4.84
C GLY A 32 9.79 -3.45 5.20
N HIS A 33 10.63 -3.17 4.20
CA HIS A 33 11.90 -2.46 4.38
C HIS A 33 11.66 -0.98 4.68
N SER A 34 12.50 -0.40 5.55
CA SER A 34 12.51 1.01 5.92
C SER A 34 13.89 1.39 6.47
N THR A 35 14.37 2.59 6.16
CA THR A 35 15.70 3.10 6.56
C THR A 35 15.79 3.64 7.98
N GLY A 36 14.69 3.75 8.74
CA GLY A 36 14.72 4.44 10.04
C GLY A 36 13.72 3.92 11.06
N LYS A 37 14.11 4.01 12.34
CA LYS A 37 13.23 3.81 13.51
C LYS A 37 11.93 4.55 13.27
N GLN A 38 10.81 3.85 13.48
CA GLN A 38 9.49 4.45 13.47
C GLN A 38 9.53 5.72 14.33
N ILE A 39 9.46 6.90 13.70
CA ILE A 39 9.22 8.13 14.44
C ILE A 39 7.77 7.98 14.93
N GLY A 40 7.63 7.50 16.16
CA GLY A 40 6.35 7.38 16.89
C GLY A 40 5.40 6.24 16.50
N GLY A 41 5.78 5.25 15.68
CA GLY A 41 4.92 4.08 15.38
C GLY A 41 3.66 4.34 14.53
N VAL A 42 3.28 5.61 14.36
CA VAL A 42 2.08 6.09 13.66
C VAL A 42 2.38 6.53 12.22
N ILE A 43 3.63 6.90 11.97
CA ILE A 43 4.08 7.38 10.67
C ILE A 43 4.20 6.16 9.73
N GLU A 44 3.35 6.16 8.69
CA GLU A 44 3.16 5.08 7.70
C GLU A 44 2.35 3.83 8.10
N SER A 45 1.57 3.84 9.19
CA SER A 45 0.68 2.70 9.51
C SER A 45 -0.54 2.58 8.59
N ALA A 46 -0.84 3.60 7.77
CA ALA A 46 -1.93 3.56 6.80
C ALA A 46 -1.76 2.35 5.83
N PRO A 47 -2.85 1.65 5.47
CA PRO A 47 -2.82 0.64 4.40
C PRO A 47 -2.25 1.16 3.08
N TRP A 48 -2.71 2.33 2.64
CA TRP A 48 -2.17 3.14 1.56
C TRP A 48 -2.63 4.59 1.73
N LYS A 49 -2.11 5.48 0.88
CA LYS A 49 -2.46 6.89 0.87
C LYS A 49 -3.81 7.09 0.18
N LEU A 50 -4.85 7.33 0.97
CA LEU A 50 -6.19 7.69 0.52
C LEU A 50 -6.61 8.95 1.29
N THR A 51 -6.22 10.12 0.79
CA THR A 51 -6.49 11.40 1.47
C THR A 51 -7.89 11.90 1.19
N ALA A 52 -8.36 12.87 1.99
CA ALA A 52 -9.61 13.56 1.75
C ALA A 52 -9.65 14.25 0.38
N GLU A 53 -8.52 14.77 -0.13
CA GLU A 53 -8.48 15.39 -1.46
C GLU A 53 -8.71 14.36 -2.57
N TYR A 54 -8.13 13.16 -2.45
CA TYR A 54 -8.36 12.07 -3.41
C TYR A 54 -9.82 11.61 -3.37
N VAL A 55 -10.42 11.51 -2.19
CA VAL A 55 -11.84 11.18 -2.04
C VAL A 55 -12.73 12.27 -2.64
N ALA A 56 -12.39 13.54 -2.45
CA ALA A 56 -13.12 14.65 -3.06
C ALA A 56 -13.03 14.64 -4.60
N LEU A 57 -11.87 14.32 -5.16
CA LEU A 57 -11.67 14.17 -6.61
C LEU A 57 -12.58 13.07 -7.20
N MET A 58 -12.85 12.02 -6.43
CA MET A 58 -13.77 10.95 -6.81
C MET A 58 -15.26 11.29 -6.63
N GLY A 59 -15.58 12.49 -6.12
CA GLY A 59 -16.95 12.93 -5.87
C GLY A 59 -17.43 12.78 -4.42
N GLY A 60 -16.56 12.38 -3.50
CA GLY A 60 -16.90 12.17 -2.09
C GLY A 60 -17.34 10.74 -1.78
N VAL A 61 -17.43 10.40 -0.49
CA VAL A 61 -17.90 9.07 -0.03
C VAL A 61 -19.33 8.83 -0.51
N GLY A 62 -19.62 7.64 -1.02
CA GLY A 62 -20.95 7.27 -1.55
C GLY A 62 -21.25 7.80 -2.95
N SER A 63 -20.35 8.57 -3.56
CA SER A 63 -20.47 8.96 -4.97
C SER A 63 -20.16 7.78 -5.90
N ALA A 64 -20.66 7.84 -7.13
CA ALA A 64 -20.39 6.80 -8.13
C ALA A 64 -18.88 6.60 -8.38
N GLY A 65 -18.07 7.67 -8.33
CA GLY A 65 -16.62 7.58 -8.51
C GLY A 65 -15.93 6.88 -7.34
N TYR A 66 -16.31 7.21 -6.10
CA TYR A 66 -15.77 6.53 -4.92
C TYR A 66 -16.18 5.06 -4.86
N GLU A 67 -17.44 4.74 -5.15
CA GLU A 67 -17.92 3.34 -5.15
C GLU A 67 -17.22 2.52 -6.24
N ALA A 68 -17.01 3.08 -7.44
CA ALA A 68 -16.26 2.42 -8.50
C ALA A 68 -14.81 2.16 -8.09
N TYR A 69 -14.15 3.12 -7.44
CA TYR A 69 -12.81 2.95 -6.89
C TYR A 69 -12.75 1.84 -5.82
N ALA A 70 -13.66 1.89 -4.84
CA ALA A 70 -13.71 0.92 -3.75
C ALA A 70 -13.99 -0.50 -4.28
N GLN A 71 -14.94 -0.64 -5.19
CA GLN A 71 -15.24 -1.92 -5.83
C GLN A 71 -14.05 -2.42 -6.64
N GLY A 72 -13.40 -1.56 -7.44
CA GLY A 72 -12.20 -1.92 -8.19
C GLY A 72 -11.06 -2.40 -7.29
N CYS A 73 -10.84 -1.76 -6.14
CA CYS A 73 -9.89 -2.20 -5.14
C CYS A 73 -10.22 -3.59 -4.58
N VAL A 74 -11.49 -3.86 -4.28
CA VAL A 74 -11.97 -5.16 -3.81
C VAL A 74 -11.77 -6.25 -4.87
N GLU A 75 -12.18 -6.02 -6.11
CA GLU A 75 -12.00 -7.00 -7.20
C GLU A 75 -10.53 -7.28 -7.46
N ALA A 76 -9.67 -6.25 -7.43
CA ALA A 76 -8.22 -6.43 -7.58
C ALA A 76 -7.64 -7.30 -6.46
N MET A 77 -8.08 -7.11 -5.21
CA MET A 77 -7.66 -7.95 -4.09
C MET A 77 -8.16 -9.39 -4.22
N VAL A 78 -9.41 -9.60 -4.66
CA VAL A 78 -9.95 -10.94 -4.91
C VAL A 78 -9.16 -11.63 -6.03
N ALA A 79 -8.85 -10.93 -7.11
CA ALA A 79 -8.01 -11.47 -8.19
C ALA A 79 -6.61 -11.85 -7.67
N ALA A 80 -5.96 -10.98 -6.89
CA ALA A 80 -4.67 -11.30 -6.28
C ALA A 80 -4.75 -12.48 -5.31
N HIS A 81 -5.84 -12.60 -4.54
CA HIS A 81 -6.09 -13.73 -3.64
C HIS A 81 -6.20 -15.07 -4.39
N ARG A 82 -6.92 -15.11 -5.53
CA ARG A 82 -7.00 -16.30 -6.38
C ARG A 82 -5.65 -16.78 -6.89
N HIS A 83 -4.70 -15.86 -7.07
CA HIS A 83 -3.35 -16.13 -7.56
C HIS A 83 -2.29 -16.05 -6.45
N ALA A 84 -2.69 -16.21 -5.19
CA ALA A 84 -1.79 -16.00 -4.06
C ALA A 84 -0.56 -16.91 -4.09
N ASP A 85 -0.71 -18.18 -4.47
CA ASP A 85 0.41 -19.13 -4.53
C ASP A 85 1.44 -18.72 -5.59
N VAL A 86 0.99 -18.28 -6.78
CA VAL A 86 1.87 -17.78 -7.84
C VAL A 86 2.66 -16.55 -7.37
N ILE A 87 1.96 -15.59 -6.75
CA ILE A 87 2.59 -14.37 -6.23
C ILE A 87 3.62 -14.71 -5.13
N LEU A 88 3.29 -15.64 -4.23
CA LEU A 88 4.20 -16.10 -3.18
C LEU A 88 5.45 -16.75 -3.76
N THR A 89 5.28 -17.66 -4.72
CA THR A 89 6.40 -18.34 -5.40
C THR A 89 7.29 -17.33 -6.15
N MET A 90 6.72 -16.35 -6.85
CA MET A 90 7.49 -15.30 -7.52
C MET A 90 8.35 -14.51 -6.52
N VAL A 91 7.79 -14.13 -5.36
CA VAL A 91 8.53 -13.39 -4.33
C VAL A 91 9.59 -14.26 -3.65
N GLU A 92 9.33 -15.56 -3.46
CA GLU A 92 10.30 -16.50 -2.92
C GLU A 92 11.51 -16.66 -3.85
N ILE A 93 11.27 -16.85 -5.15
CA ILE A 93 12.34 -16.93 -6.16
C ILE A 93 13.12 -15.62 -6.20
N ALA A 94 12.42 -14.47 -6.29
CA ALA A 94 13.06 -13.17 -6.36
C ALA A 94 13.86 -12.80 -5.09
N GLY A 95 13.48 -13.35 -3.94
CA GLY A 95 14.14 -13.11 -2.66
C GLY A 95 15.32 -14.05 -2.38
N THR A 96 15.35 -15.24 -2.99
CA THR A 96 16.41 -16.23 -2.76
C THR A 96 17.74 -15.74 -3.32
N GLY A 97 18.71 -15.51 -2.43
CA GLY A 97 20.03 -14.96 -2.81
C GLY A 97 20.01 -13.50 -3.27
N SER A 98 18.91 -12.79 -3.06
CA SER A 98 18.75 -11.41 -3.51
C SER A 98 19.63 -10.45 -2.72
N ARG A 99 20.24 -9.49 -3.43
CA ARG A 99 20.98 -8.37 -2.84
C ARG A 99 20.08 -7.17 -2.55
N TYR A 100 18.78 -7.27 -2.81
CA TYR A 100 17.88 -6.15 -2.61
C TYR A 100 17.64 -5.89 -1.10
N PRO A 101 17.66 -4.63 -0.62
CA PRO A 101 17.63 -4.33 0.82
C PRO A 101 16.48 -4.98 1.59
N CYS A 102 15.30 -5.14 0.97
CA CYS A 102 14.16 -5.75 1.63
C CYS A 102 14.33 -7.24 1.98
N PHE A 103 15.16 -7.97 1.23
CA PHE A 103 15.48 -9.37 1.48
C PHE A 103 16.76 -9.55 2.31
N GLN A 104 17.65 -8.55 2.34
CA GLN A 104 18.84 -8.58 3.19
C GLN A 104 18.51 -8.22 4.65
N GLN A 105 17.61 -7.26 4.87
CA GLN A 105 17.32 -6.74 6.20
C GLN A 105 16.13 -7.43 6.89
N THR A 106 15.27 -8.08 6.11
CA THR A 106 14.18 -8.90 6.65
C THR A 106 14.32 -10.33 6.14
N PRO A 107 14.35 -11.35 7.03
CA PRO A 107 14.42 -12.74 6.59
C PRO A 107 13.30 -13.08 5.59
N LEU A 108 13.63 -13.76 4.49
CA LEU A 108 12.68 -14.11 3.42
C LEU A 108 11.42 -14.81 3.97
N ARG A 109 11.59 -15.74 4.91
CA ARG A 109 10.49 -16.37 5.67
C ARG A 109 9.47 -15.37 6.20
N LYS A 110 9.94 -14.27 6.78
CA LYS A 110 9.11 -13.24 7.40
C LYS A 110 8.42 -12.38 6.34
N VAL A 111 9.09 -12.12 5.21
CA VAL A 111 8.50 -11.44 4.05
C VAL A 111 7.34 -12.27 3.50
N LEU A 112 7.58 -13.55 3.21
CA LEU A 112 6.57 -14.48 2.70
C LEU A 112 5.40 -14.65 3.66
N ALA A 113 5.65 -14.78 4.97
CA ALA A 113 4.58 -14.87 5.96
C ALA A 113 3.69 -13.62 6.00
N ARG A 114 4.28 -12.42 5.89
CA ARG A 114 3.52 -11.16 5.82
C ARG A 114 2.69 -11.07 4.54
N LEU A 115 3.29 -11.44 3.41
CA LEU A 115 2.61 -11.44 2.11
C LEU A 115 1.46 -12.45 2.08
N ARG A 116 1.67 -13.66 2.61
CA ARG A 116 0.64 -14.70 2.73
C ARG A 116 -0.57 -14.21 3.53
N LYS A 117 -0.33 -13.52 4.65
CA LYS A 117 -1.41 -12.88 5.44
C LYS A 117 -2.16 -11.82 4.64
N ARG A 118 -1.45 -10.98 3.87
CA ARG A 118 -2.04 -9.89 3.07
C ARG A 118 -2.77 -10.36 1.82
N LEU A 119 -2.43 -11.55 1.33
CA LEU A 119 -3.14 -12.27 0.28
C LEU A 119 -4.33 -13.06 0.83
N TYR A 120 -4.59 -13.01 2.14
CA TYR A 120 -5.69 -13.71 2.80
C TYR A 120 -5.72 -15.22 2.51
N VAL A 121 -4.56 -15.86 2.38
CA VAL A 121 -4.52 -17.31 2.12
C VAL A 121 -5.28 -18.07 3.20
N GLY A 122 -6.17 -18.97 2.77
CA GLY A 122 -7.06 -19.74 3.65
C GLY A 122 -8.42 -19.07 3.95
N HIS A 123 -8.69 -17.87 3.44
CA HIS A 123 -10.01 -17.24 3.50
C HIS A 123 -10.83 -17.57 2.24
N THR A 124 -12.16 -17.47 2.34
CA THR A 124 -13.04 -17.50 1.18
C THR A 124 -13.09 -16.14 0.49
N GLU A 125 -13.45 -16.09 -0.80
CA GLU A 125 -13.57 -14.80 -1.50
C GLU A 125 -14.55 -13.84 -0.83
N ALA A 126 -15.65 -14.34 -0.26
CA ALA A 126 -16.60 -13.52 0.49
C ALA A 126 -15.93 -12.85 1.71
N GLN A 127 -15.15 -13.62 2.48
CA GLN A 127 -14.38 -13.09 3.60
C GLN A 127 -13.33 -12.06 3.15
N VAL A 128 -12.65 -12.31 2.02
CA VAL A 128 -11.68 -11.36 1.44
C VAL A 128 -12.35 -10.05 1.06
N ARG A 129 -13.53 -10.12 0.43
CA ARG A 129 -14.30 -8.93 0.04
C ARG A 129 -14.69 -8.09 1.24
N ASP A 130 -15.25 -8.71 2.27
CA ASP A 130 -15.70 -8.02 3.47
C ASP A 130 -14.53 -7.40 4.24
N GLU A 131 -13.43 -8.15 4.37
CA GLU A 131 -12.25 -7.66 5.08
C GLU A 131 -11.56 -6.54 4.30
N PHE A 132 -11.47 -6.62 2.97
CA PHE A 132 -10.81 -5.59 2.18
C PHE A 132 -11.62 -4.29 2.14
N LYS A 133 -12.96 -4.34 2.21
CA LYS A 133 -13.79 -3.16 2.45
C LYS A 133 -13.41 -2.44 3.75
N ARG A 134 -13.19 -3.18 4.84
CA ARG A 134 -12.72 -2.58 6.12
C ARG A 134 -11.34 -1.96 6.01
N VAL A 135 -10.44 -2.56 5.22
CA VAL A 135 -9.11 -2.00 4.97
C VAL A 135 -9.20 -0.67 4.21
N ILE A 136 -10.11 -0.55 3.24
CA ILE A 136 -10.36 0.71 2.51
C ILE A 136 -10.82 1.80 3.49
N GLU A 137 -11.78 1.49 4.36
CA GLU A 137 -12.25 2.43 5.37
C GLU A 137 -11.13 2.85 6.34
N THR A 138 -10.31 1.90 6.77
CA THR A 138 -9.13 2.17 7.59
C THR A 138 -8.14 3.10 6.88
N ALA A 139 -7.95 2.93 5.56
CA ALA A 139 -7.08 3.79 4.77
C ALA A 139 -7.59 5.23 4.68
N ARG A 140 -8.91 5.39 4.51
CA ARG A 140 -9.60 6.68 4.43
C ARG A 140 -9.50 7.47 5.74
N GLU A 141 -9.63 6.81 6.88
CA GLU A 141 -9.63 7.45 8.21
C GLU A 141 -8.22 7.71 8.76
N HIS A 142 -7.18 7.27 8.06
CA HIS A 142 -5.82 7.28 8.59
C HIS A 142 -5.13 8.65 8.50
N LYS A 143 -5.14 9.39 9.61
CA LYS A 143 -4.50 10.72 9.73
C LYS A 143 -2.97 10.69 9.59
N GLY A 144 -2.31 9.54 9.80
CA GLY A 144 -0.85 9.40 9.72
C GLY A 144 -0.25 9.77 8.35
N THR A 145 -1.04 9.70 7.28
CA THR A 145 -0.60 10.10 5.94
C THR A 145 -0.30 11.59 5.85
N TYR A 146 -1.16 12.44 6.44
CA TYR A 146 -0.97 13.88 6.47
C TYR A 146 0.29 14.28 7.25
N TYR A 147 0.49 13.67 8.42
CA TYR A 147 1.67 13.92 9.25
C TYR A 147 2.97 13.54 8.52
N TYR A 148 2.95 12.48 7.71
CA TYR A 148 4.12 12.07 6.94
C TYR A 148 4.46 13.04 5.80
N ASP A 149 3.45 13.54 5.07
CA ASP A 149 3.69 14.58 4.07
C ASP A 149 4.24 15.86 4.69
N TYR A 150 3.73 16.25 5.86
CA TYR A 150 4.25 17.40 6.59
C TYR A 150 5.72 17.20 7.00
N PHE A 151 6.07 16.02 7.51
CA PHE A 151 7.45 15.68 7.85
C PHE A 151 8.37 15.72 6.62
N GLN A 152 7.94 15.15 5.49
CA GLN A 152 8.70 15.18 4.24
C GLN A 152 8.85 16.61 3.69
N LYS A 153 7.81 17.45 3.80
CA LYS A 153 7.91 18.89 3.45
C LYS A 153 8.97 19.61 4.29
N LEU A 154 9.02 19.36 5.60
CA LEU A 154 10.02 19.96 6.49
C LEU A 154 11.45 19.47 6.16
N GLN A 155 11.62 18.22 5.75
CA GLN A 155 12.93 17.68 5.38
C GLN A 155 13.40 18.13 3.98
N GLN A 156 12.49 18.26 3.02
CA GLN A 156 12.81 18.53 1.60
C GLN A 156 12.71 20.01 1.21
N GLY A 157 12.13 20.88 2.05
CA GLY A 157 12.25 22.34 1.92
C GLY A 157 11.39 23.01 0.85
N TYR A 158 10.31 22.40 0.36
CA TYR A 158 9.43 23.07 -0.62
C TYR A 158 8.55 24.15 0.02
N ALA A 159 8.75 25.40 -0.39
CA ALA A 159 7.81 26.51 -0.22
C ALA A 159 6.68 26.42 -1.27
N VAL A 160 5.52 26.97 -0.90
CA VAL A 160 4.21 26.97 -1.60
C VAL A 160 4.31 27.23 -3.11
#